data_AF-A0A7C1S774-F1
#
_entry.id   AF-A0A7C1S774-F1
#
_cell.length_a   1.000
_cell.length_b   1.000
_cell.length_c   1.000
_cell.angle_alpha   90.00
_cell.angle_beta   90.00
_cell.angle_gamma   90.00
#
_symmetry.space_group_name_H-M   'P 1'
#
loop_
_entity.id
_entity.type
_entity.pdbx_description
1 polymer ?
#
loop_
_entity_poly.entity_id
_entity_poly.type
_entity_poly.pdbx_seq_one_letter_code
_entity_poly.pdbx_strand_id
1 'polypeptide(L)'
;MEDLFSQKGNFRVVRLSEADACAGSDHLKKLRELVLENEPMYPNIEKWFDAKVVPGLKCSERIGYVGYLDEKPAVSAVVKRGEDAKFCHLRIKKELQDIHLGEAFFALMGLEVRRFAKDVHFTLPESVWEKEKEFFKSFGFSKPVKAGHQYRFFEDELRCSSPFDRVWKAILEKLPKVARTFFMNGHSLDSKLLMSIRGENARKVVAGKKKVEIRRRFSKKWAGCKVSIYASGRERCLVGEASISRVVVDDPESIWERFHEELGCTRVEFDKYTRPLREIYAIVLEDAIPYRKRISLGEVSNLTQKKLRPPQSYYDLSKNTNWAEAVSMSALLQSALTSQGSVL
;
A
#
# COMPACT_ATOMS: atom_id res chain seq x y z
N MET A 1 -2.87 -26.39 3.44
CA MET A 1 -3.47 -25.33 2.60
C MET A 1 -2.39 -24.29 2.39
N GLU A 2 -1.38 -24.72 1.63
CA GLU A 2 -0.12 -24.05 1.40
C GLU A 2 -0.32 -22.96 0.35
N ASP A 3 0.15 -21.77 0.71
CA ASP A 3 0.90 -20.86 -0.14
C ASP A 3 0.45 -20.67 -1.60
N LEU A 4 -0.81 -20.28 -1.80
CA LEU A 4 -1.25 -19.66 -3.06
C LEU A 4 -0.66 -18.25 -3.27
N PHE A 5 0.12 -17.73 -2.31
CA PHE A 5 0.60 -16.35 -2.27
C PHE A 5 2.09 -16.20 -2.64
N SER A 6 2.79 -17.30 -2.90
CA SER A 6 4.22 -17.31 -3.30
C SER A 6 4.43 -17.34 -4.83
N GLN A 7 3.37 -17.47 -5.64
CA GLN A 7 3.50 -17.58 -7.11
C GLN A 7 2.53 -16.69 -7.92
N LYS A 8 2.46 -15.40 -7.63
CA LYS A 8 2.01 -14.42 -8.64
C LYS A 8 3.03 -13.29 -8.64
N GLY A 9 3.62 -13.04 -9.80
CA GLY A 9 4.85 -12.27 -9.95
C GLY A 9 4.77 -10.81 -9.49
N ASN A 10 5.81 -10.04 -9.78
CA ASN A 10 6.00 -8.73 -9.17
C ASN A 10 4.90 -7.76 -9.63
N PHE A 11 4.03 -7.34 -8.70
CA PHE A 11 2.97 -6.38 -8.98
C PHE A 11 3.44 -4.95 -8.73
N ARG A 12 3.31 -4.09 -9.74
CA ARG A 12 3.75 -2.70 -9.71
C ARG A 12 2.59 -1.79 -10.05
N VAL A 13 2.39 -0.73 -9.28
CA VAL A 13 1.37 0.28 -9.59
C VAL A 13 2.05 1.59 -9.96
N VAL A 14 1.70 2.10 -11.13
CA VAL A 14 2.09 3.43 -11.60
C VAL A 14 0.88 4.34 -11.50
N ARG A 15 1.08 5.49 -10.84
CA ARG A 15 0.11 6.59 -10.78
C ARG A 15 0.52 7.65 -11.80
N LEU A 16 -0.36 7.99 -12.72
CA LEU A 16 -0.08 8.97 -13.77
C LEU A 16 -0.34 10.38 -13.25
N SER A 17 0.61 11.26 -13.50
CA SER A 17 0.61 12.67 -13.12
C SER A 17 0.34 13.60 -14.31
N GLU A 18 0.26 14.90 -14.04
CA GLU A 18 0.26 15.93 -15.08
C GLU A 18 1.45 15.79 -16.04
N ALA A 19 2.65 15.51 -15.51
CA ALA A 19 3.85 15.35 -16.31
C ALA A 19 3.72 14.20 -17.32
N ASP A 20 3.13 13.06 -16.91
CA ASP A 20 2.87 11.92 -17.80
C ASP A 20 1.95 12.29 -18.97
N ALA A 21 0.90 13.05 -18.67
CA ALA A 21 -0.08 13.48 -19.66
C ALA A 21 0.45 14.57 -20.60
N CYS A 22 1.31 15.46 -20.10
CA CYS A 22 1.98 16.48 -20.91
C CYS A 22 3.05 15.88 -21.82
N ALA A 23 3.82 14.91 -21.32
CA ALA A 23 4.89 14.26 -22.08
C ALA A 23 4.41 13.12 -23.00
N GLY A 24 3.17 12.65 -22.84
CA GLY A 24 2.68 11.48 -23.57
C GLY A 24 3.42 10.19 -23.21
N SER A 25 3.64 9.97 -21.91
CA SER A 25 4.49 8.88 -21.41
C SER A 25 4.02 7.50 -21.86
N ASP A 26 4.92 6.51 -21.88
CA ASP A 26 4.54 5.15 -22.24
C ASP A 26 3.48 4.57 -21.29
N HIS A 27 3.49 4.98 -20.02
CA HIS A 27 2.44 4.63 -19.07
C HIS A 27 1.07 5.22 -19.45
N LEU A 28 1.02 6.43 -20.02
CA LEU A 28 -0.20 7.00 -20.57
C LEU A 28 -0.73 6.19 -21.76
N LYS A 29 0.18 5.76 -22.65
CA LYS A 29 -0.19 4.89 -23.79
C LYS A 29 -0.76 3.56 -23.28
N LYS A 30 -0.13 2.94 -22.27
CA LYS A 30 -0.63 1.70 -21.64
C LYS A 30 -1.96 1.89 -20.92
N LEU A 31 -2.18 3.03 -20.28
CA LEU A 31 -3.49 3.38 -19.72
C LEU A 31 -4.55 3.44 -20.83
N ARG A 32 -4.25 4.12 -21.94
CA ARG A 32 -5.15 4.24 -23.09
C ARG A 32 -5.50 2.86 -23.66
N GLU A 33 -4.50 2.04 -23.96
CA GLU A 33 -4.68 0.66 -24.47
C GLU A 33 -5.68 -0.13 -23.59
N LEU A 34 -5.46 -0.19 -22.28
CA LEU A 34 -6.32 -0.92 -21.35
C LEU A 34 -7.75 -0.33 -21.23
N VAL A 35 -7.90 0.98 -21.38
CA VAL A 35 -9.21 1.65 -21.36
C VAL A 35 -10.00 1.30 -22.62
N LEU A 36 -9.36 1.34 -23.79
CA LEU A 36 -10.00 1.03 -25.08
C LEU A 36 -10.45 -0.42 -25.20
N GLU A 37 -9.86 -1.34 -24.43
CA GLU A 37 -10.36 -2.71 -24.32
C GLU A 37 -11.80 -2.81 -23.74
N ASN A 38 -12.40 -1.71 -23.26
CA ASN A 38 -13.80 -1.64 -22.81
C ASN A 38 -14.76 -1.09 -23.86
N GLU A 39 -14.33 -0.83 -25.09
CA GLU A 39 -15.18 -0.36 -26.20
C GLU A 39 -16.49 -1.19 -26.35
N PRO A 40 -16.49 -2.53 -26.18
CA PRO A 40 -17.74 -3.30 -26.25
C PRO A 40 -18.76 -2.93 -25.16
N MET A 41 -18.30 -2.44 -24.01
CA MET A 41 -19.15 -2.06 -22.88
C MET A 41 -19.49 -0.56 -22.90
N TYR A 42 -18.58 0.28 -23.38
CA TYR A 42 -18.74 1.72 -23.50
C TYR A 42 -18.36 2.17 -24.92
N PRO A 43 -19.33 2.27 -25.84
CA PRO A 43 -19.05 2.70 -27.20
C PRO A 43 -18.48 4.12 -27.25
N ASN A 44 -17.48 4.33 -28.12
CA ASN A 44 -16.70 5.56 -28.24
C ASN A 44 -15.94 5.94 -26.95
N ILE A 45 -15.48 4.97 -26.15
CA ILE A 45 -14.73 5.28 -24.92
C ILE A 45 -13.42 6.04 -25.22
N GLU A 46 -12.90 5.92 -26.43
CA GLU A 46 -11.80 6.74 -26.94
C GLU A 46 -12.09 8.24 -26.84
N LYS A 47 -13.29 8.69 -27.25
CA LYS A 47 -13.68 10.10 -27.16
C LYS A 47 -13.70 10.58 -25.71
N TRP A 48 -14.15 9.73 -24.78
CA TRP A 48 -14.09 10.05 -23.35
C TRP A 48 -12.64 10.17 -22.86
N PHE A 49 -11.76 9.26 -23.29
CA PHE A 49 -10.36 9.30 -22.90
C PHE A 49 -9.68 10.59 -23.38
N ASP A 50 -9.83 10.92 -24.66
CA ASP A 50 -9.15 12.07 -25.27
C ASP A 50 -9.76 13.41 -24.83
N ALA A 51 -11.09 13.47 -24.62
CA ALA A 51 -11.77 14.72 -24.27
C ALA A 51 -11.90 14.96 -22.75
N LYS A 52 -11.78 13.93 -21.91
CA LYS A 52 -11.96 14.06 -20.45
C LYS A 52 -10.77 13.54 -19.64
N VAL A 53 -10.24 12.37 -19.98
CA VAL A 53 -9.15 11.76 -19.19
C VAL A 53 -7.85 12.52 -19.38
N VAL A 54 -7.37 12.66 -20.62
CA VAL A 54 -6.09 13.34 -20.90
C VAL A 54 -6.11 14.80 -20.43
N PRO A 55 -7.12 15.64 -20.74
CA PRO A 55 -7.18 17.00 -20.21
C PRO A 55 -7.26 17.04 -18.69
N GLY A 56 -8.04 16.14 -18.08
CA GLY A 56 -8.17 16.04 -16.62
C GLY A 56 -6.87 15.64 -15.93
N LEU A 57 -6.05 14.78 -16.55
CA LEU A 57 -4.71 14.47 -16.05
C LEU A 57 -3.79 15.70 -16.14
N LYS A 58 -3.82 16.42 -17.26
CA LYS A 58 -3.01 17.64 -17.47
C LYS A 58 -3.32 18.75 -16.47
N CYS A 59 -4.57 18.88 -16.02
CA CYS A 59 -4.93 19.87 -15.00
C CYS A 59 -5.02 19.29 -13.58
N SER A 60 -4.54 18.05 -13.36
CA SER A 60 -4.61 17.35 -12.07
C SER A 60 -6.04 17.18 -11.48
N GLU A 61 -7.08 17.39 -12.30
CA GLU A 61 -8.49 17.09 -11.96
C GLU A 61 -8.70 15.58 -11.87
N ARG A 62 -8.03 14.82 -12.74
CA ARG A 62 -8.07 13.36 -12.78
C ARG A 62 -6.69 12.80 -12.49
N ILE A 63 -6.68 11.59 -11.94
CA ILE A 63 -5.49 10.77 -11.74
C ILE A 63 -5.73 9.40 -12.34
N GLY A 64 -4.75 8.91 -13.08
CA GLY A 64 -4.76 7.59 -13.69
C GLY A 64 -3.89 6.61 -12.91
N TYR A 65 -4.21 5.33 -12.97
CA TYR A 65 -3.36 4.26 -12.45
C TYR A 65 -3.24 3.14 -13.47
N VAL A 66 -2.03 2.60 -13.61
CA VAL A 66 -1.77 1.36 -14.34
C VAL A 66 -1.10 0.37 -13.40
N GLY A 67 -1.71 -0.80 -13.26
CA GLY A 67 -1.13 -1.95 -12.56
C GLY A 67 -0.42 -2.87 -13.57
N TYR A 68 0.82 -3.21 -13.26
CA TYR A 68 1.66 -4.13 -14.01
C TYR A 68 1.85 -5.41 -13.20
N LEU A 69 1.69 -6.57 -13.84
CA LEU A 69 2.10 -7.85 -13.30
C LEU A 69 3.26 -8.36 -14.17
N ASP A 70 4.44 -8.53 -13.58
CA ASP A 70 5.66 -8.91 -14.33
C ASP A 70 5.88 -8.02 -15.56
N GLU A 71 5.79 -6.71 -15.34
CA GLU A 71 5.91 -5.65 -16.37
C GLU A 71 4.84 -5.65 -17.46
N LYS A 72 3.83 -6.53 -17.40
CA LYS A 72 2.68 -6.53 -18.32
C LYS A 72 1.52 -5.72 -17.75
N PRO A 73 0.97 -4.74 -18.50
CA PRO A 73 -0.18 -3.96 -18.03
C PRO A 73 -1.41 -4.85 -17.87
N ALA A 74 -2.03 -4.78 -16.71
CA ALA A 74 -3.11 -5.69 -16.31
C ALA A 74 -4.28 -5.01 -15.58
N VAL A 75 -4.05 -3.82 -15.01
CA VAL A 75 -5.10 -3.02 -14.35
C VAL A 75 -5.04 -1.60 -14.87
N SER A 76 -6.21 -1.00 -15.12
CA SER A 76 -6.35 0.43 -15.39
C SER A 76 -7.40 1.02 -14.48
N ALA A 77 -7.14 2.20 -13.92
CA ALA A 77 -8.12 2.95 -13.16
C ALA A 77 -7.99 4.46 -13.40
N VAL A 78 -9.11 5.17 -13.30
CA VAL A 78 -9.14 6.63 -13.38
C VAL A 78 -10.06 7.16 -12.29
N VAL A 79 -9.57 8.10 -11.50
CA VAL A 79 -10.35 8.83 -10.50
C VAL A 79 -10.38 10.31 -10.83
N LYS A 80 -11.53 10.94 -10.64
CA LYS A 80 -11.70 12.39 -10.69
C LYS A 80 -11.81 12.93 -9.27
N ARG A 81 -10.98 13.91 -8.94
CA ARG A 81 -10.99 14.65 -7.68
C ARG A 81 -12.13 15.67 -7.66
N GLY A 82 -12.58 16.03 -6.47
CA GLY A 82 -13.63 17.02 -6.22
C GLY A 82 -14.33 16.76 -4.89
N GLU A 83 -15.21 17.66 -4.47
CA GLU A 83 -16.10 17.42 -3.32
C GLU A 83 -17.07 16.27 -3.60
N ASP A 84 -17.60 16.19 -4.82
CA ASP A 84 -18.28 15.00 -5.39
C ASP A 84 -17.28 14.28 -6.31
N ALA A 85 -16.45 13.44 -5.71
CA ALA A 85 -15.42 12.70 -6.43
C ALA A 85 -16.04 11.56 -7.25
N LYS A 86 -15.41 11.22 -8.39
CA LYS A 86 -15.90 10.14 -9.26
C LYS A 86 -14.84 9.06 -9.45
N PHE A 87 -15.16 7.82 -9.09
CA PHE A 87 -14.41 6.63 -9.52
C PHE A 87 -14.82 6.35 -10.96
N CYS A 88 -14.03 6.86 -11.91
CA CYS A 88 -14.47 6.99 -13.29
C CYS A 88 -14.26 5.73 -14.11
N HIS A 89 -13.24 4.96 -13.76
CA HIS A 89 -12.87 3.74 -14.48
C HIS A 89 -12.12 2.81 -13.53
N LEU A 90 -12.43 1.52 -13.59
CA LEU A 90 -11.62 0.45 -13.05
C LEU A 90 -11.80 -0.78 -13.93
N ARG A 91 -10.70 -1.31 -14.45
CA ARG A 91 -10.67 -2.58 -15.15
C ARG A 91 -9.49 -3.40 -14.70
N ILE A 92 -9.76 -4.68 -14.41
CA ILE A 92 -8.78 -5.70 -14.08
C ILE A 92 -8.92 -6.83 -15.11
N LYS A 93 -7.81 -7.29 -15.71
CA LYS A 93 -7.83 -8.44 -16.64
C LYS A 93 -8.42 -9.68 -15.95
N LYS A 94 -9.21 -10.48 -16.70
CA LYS A 94 -10.00 -11.61 -16.16
C LYS A 94 -9.18 -12.59 -15.32
N GLU A 95 -7.97 -12.90 -15.74
CA GLU A 95 -7.04 -13.82 -15.05
C GLU A 95 -6.65 -13.34 -13.62
N LEU A 96 -6.92 -12.07 -13.30
CA LEU A 96 -6.56 -11.43 -12.04
C LEU A 96 -7.77 -10.94 -11.23
N GLN A 97 -9.00 -11.32 -11.59
CA GLN A 97 -10.22 -10.77 -10.96
C GLN A 97 -10.49 -11.29 -9.53
N ASP A 98 -9.77 -12.30 -9.03
CA ASP A 98 -10.03 -12.92 -7.71
C ASP A 98 -8.91 -12.73 -6.68
N ILE A 99 -7.98 -11.80 -6.91
CA ILE A 99 -6.83 -11.57 -6.03
C ILE A 99 -6.91 -10.22 -5.31
N HIS A 100 -8.09 -9.76 -4.89
CA HIS A 100 -8.24 -8.49 -4.12
C HIS A 100 -7.73 -7.20 -4.82
N LEU A 101 -7.40 -7.23 -6.11
CA LEU A 101 -6.95 -6.03 -6.85
C LEU A 101 -8.02 -4.94 -6.92
N GLY A 102 -9.30 -5.32 -6.96
CA GLY A 102 -10.41 -4.35 -6.91
C GLY A 102 -10.36 -3.54 -5.62
N GLU A 103 -10.15 -4.21 -4.50
CA GLU A 103 -10.05 -3.56 -3.19
C GLU A 103 -8.81 -2.66 -3.10
N ALA A 104 -7.68 -3.10 -3.66
CA ALA A 104 -6.43 -2.32 -3.71
C ALA A 104 -6.60 -1.01 -4.50
N PHE A 105 -7.17 -1.08 -5.70
CA PHE A 105 -7.37 0.10 -6.53
C PHE A 105 -8.46 1.02 -5.98
N PHE A 106 -9.51 0.49 -5.34
CA PHE A 106 -10.46 1.31 -4.59
C PHE A 106 -9.79 2.05 -3.43
N ALA A 107 -8.87 1.40 -2.70
CA ALA A 107 -8.11 2.03 -1.64
C ALA A 107 -7.19 3.15 -2.18
N LEU A 108 -6.50 2.92 -3.30
CA LEU A 108 -5.66 3.93 -3.96
C LEU A 108 -6.47 5.14 -4.42
N MET A 109 -7.61 4.92 -5.10
CA MET A 109 -8.49 6.00 -5.53
C MET A 109 -9.11 6.73 -4.34
N GLY A 110 -9.49 6.02 -3.27
CA GLY A 110 -9.99 6.61 -2.05
C GLY A 110 -8.95 7.49 -1.35
N LEU A 111 -7.70 7.01 -1.28
CA LEU A 111 -6.58 7.78 -0.73
C LEU A 111 -6.33 9.08 -1.52
N GLU A 112 -6.48 9.01 -2.85
CA GLU A 112 -6.31 10.14 -3.76
C GLU A 112 -7.33 11.26 -3.52
N VAL A 113 -8.59 10.89 -3.26
CA VAL A 113 -9.69 11.85 -3.08
C VAL A 113 -9.91 12.26 -1.62
N ARG A 114 -9.22 11.62 -0.67
CA ARG A 114 -9.43 11.78 0.78
C ARG A 114 -9.42 13.22 1.29
N ARG A 115 -8.61 14.07 0.68
CA ARG A 115 -8.45 15.47 1.11
C ARG A 115 -9.56 16.39 0.60
N PHE A 116 -10.40 15.91 -0.31
CA PHE A 116 -11.35 16.74 -1.07
C PHE A 116 -12.78 16.22 -0.98
N ALA A 117 -12.98 14.91 -1.02
CA ALA A 117 -14.29 14.29 -1.20
C ALA A 117 -15.14 14.38 0.06
N LYS A 118 -16.37 14.88 -0.11
CA LYS A 118 -17.51 14.69 0.81
C LYS A 118 -18.31 13.46 0.39
N ASP A 119 -18.44 13.27 -0.92
CA ASP A 119 -19.12 12.13 -1.54
C ASP A 119 -18.25 11.52 -2.63
N VAL A 120 -18.46 10.23 -2.88
CA VAL A 120 -17.90 9.50 -4.02
C VAL A 120 -19.01 8.85 -4.80
N HIS A 121 -18.90 8.85 -6.12
CA HIS A 121 -19.82 8.12 -6.98
C HIS A 121 -19.13 7.42 -8.16
N PHE A 122 -19.86 6.51 -8.78
CA PHE A 122 -19.53 5.95 -10.09
C PHE A 122 -20.80 5.76 -10.90
N THR A 123 -20.62 5.55 -12.21
CA THR A 123 -21.68 5.12 -13.12
C THR A 123 -21.28 3.80 -13.73
N LEU A 124 -22.23 2.88 -13.88
CA LEU A 124 -21.97 1.59 -14.50
C LEU A 124 -23.22 0.99 -15.17
N PRO A 125 -23.02 0.04 -16.09
CA PRO A 125 -24.01 -0.92 -16.57
C PRO A 125 -24.82 -1.61 -15.47
N GLU A 126 -26.14 -1.74 -15.62
CA GLU A 126 -26.96 -2.56 -14.71
C GLU A 126 -26.44 -4.01 -14.58
N SER A 127 -25.97 -4.63 -15.66
CA SER A 127 -25.39 -5.98 -15.61
C SER A 127 -24.12 -6.06 -14.74
N VAL A 128 -23.30 -5.02 -14.73
CA VAL A 128 -22.11 -4.94 -13.87
C VAL A 128 -22.52 -4.76 -12.41
N TRP A 129 -23.58 -4.00 -12.15
CA TRP A 129 -24.14 -3.93 -10.79
C TRP A 129 -24.58 -5.31 -10.32
N GLU A 130 -25.38 -6.01 -11.10
CA GLU A 130 -25.90 -7.32 -10.68
C GLU A 130 -24.81 -8.34 -10.41
N LYS A 131 -23.72 -8.29 -11.19
CA LYS A 131 -22.55 -9.15 -11.01
C LYS A 131 -21.72 -8.78 -9.78
N GLU A 132 -21.49 -7.48 -9.53
CA GLU A 132 -20.48 -7.00 -8.57
C GLU A 132 -21.07 -6.24 -7.37
N LYS A 133 -22.40 -6.24 -7.18
CA LYS A 133 -23.10 -5.47 -6.13
C LYS A 133 -22.59 -5.75 -4.73
N GLU A 134 -22.19 -6.97 -4.41
CA GLU A 134 -21.66 -7.29 -3.08
C GLU A 134 -20.28 -6.65 -2.85
N PHE A 135 -19.44 -6.58 -3.89
CA PHE A 135 -18.20 -5.82 -3.85
C PHE A 135 -18.49 -4.33 -3.60
N PHE A 136 -19.40 -3.71 -4.35
CA PHE A 136 -19.74 -2.29 -4.17
C PHE A 136 -20.37 -1.99 -2.80
N LYS A 137 -21.30 -2.83 -2.34
CA LYS A 137 -21.92 -2.72 -1.00
C LYS A 137 -20.87 -2.83 0.08
N SER A 138 -19.84 -3.66 -0.10
CA SER A 138 -18.74 -3.78 0.86
C SER A 138 -17.98 -2.46 1.04
N PHE A 139 -18.01 -1.55 0.06
CA PHE A 139 -17.44 -0.19 0.14
C PHE A 139 -18.47 0.89 0.52
N GLY A 140 -19.70 0.51 0.88
CA GLY A 140 -20.75 1.43 1.30
C GLY A 140 -21.63 1.96 0.17
N PHE A 141 -21.53 1.42 -1.04
CA PHE A 141 -22.38 1.75 -2.19
C PHE A 141 -23.55 0.77 -2.26
N SER A 142 -24.74 1.17 -1.81
CA SER A 142 -25.87 0.23 -1.66
C SER A 142 -27.15 0.62 -2.38
N LYS A 143 -27.27 1.86 -2.85
CA LYS A 143 -28.48 2.39 -3.47
C LYS A 143 -28.16 2.95 -4.86
N PRO A 144 -28.12 2.11 -5.91
CA PRO A 144 -27.99 2.60 -7.27
C PRO A 144 -29.31 3.26 -7.69
N VAL A 145 -29.20 4.31 -8.50
CA VAL A 145 -30.34 4.98 -9.15
C VAL A 145 -30.05 5.05 -10.65
N LYS A 146 -31.07 5.21 -11.50
CA LYS A 146 -30.84 5.43 -12.93
C LYS A 146 -29.96 6.65 -13.15
N ALA A 147 -28.91 6.51 -13.95
CA ALA A 147 -28.05 7.62 -14.32
C ALA A 147 -28.78 8.52 -15.33
N GLY A 148 -28.48 9.82 -15.30
CA GLY A 148 -29.05 10.78 -16.25
C GLY A 148 -28.51 10.66 -17.68
N HIS A 149 -27.46 9.86 -17.89
CA HIS A 149 -26.86 9.62 -19.21
C HIS A 149 -26.80 8.12 -19.48
N GLN A 150 -27.29 7.71 -20.64
CA GLN A 150 -27.34 6.32 -21.07
C GLN A 150 -26.36 6.11 -22.23
N TYR A 151 -25.50 5.09 -22.11
CA TYR A 151 -24.50 4.76 -23.14
C TYR A 151 -24.96 3.66 -24.09
N ARG A 152 -25.95 2.84 -23.68
CA ARG A 152 -26.40 1.65 -24.42
C ARG A 152 -27.92 1.61 -24.47
N PHE A 153 -28.47 1.24 -25.62
CA PHE A 153 -29.91 1.29 -25.87
C PHE A 153 -30.71 0.24 -25.08
N PHE A 154 -30.13 -0.96 -24.88
CA PHE A 154 -30.82 -2.10 -24.25
C PHE A 154 -30.39 -2.37 -22.81
N GLU A 155 -29.65 -1.46 -22.19
CA GLU A 155 -29.18 -1.64 -20.82
C GLU A 155 -29.15 -0.30 -20.10
N ASP A 156 -29.76 -0.26 -18.91
CA ASP A 156 -29.76 0.93 -18.07
C ASP A 156 -28.35 1.21 -17.57
N GLU A 157 -28.01 2.51 -17.51
CA GLU A 157 -26.85 2.99 -16.79
C GLU A 157 -27.29 3.39 -15.38
N LEU A 158 -26.56 2.95 -14.36
CA LEU A 158 -26.83 3.23 -12.96
C LEU A 158 -25.78 4.18 -12.40
N ARG A 159 -26.20 5.14 -11.57
CA ARG A 159 -25.32 5.94 -10.71
C ARG A 159 -25.45 5.43 -9.28
N CYS A 160 -24.32 5.14 -8.63
CA CYS A 160 -24.29 4.85 -7.21
C CYS A 160 -23.34 5.80 -6.50
N SER A 161 -23.75 6.28 -5.33
CA SER A 161 -23.01 7.26 -4.53
C SER A 161 -22.96 6.84 -3.07
N SER A 162 -21.94 7.30 -2.37
CA SER A 162 -21.78 7.09 -0.93
C SER A 162 -20.99 8.25 -0.30
N PRO A 163 -21.37 8.68 0.93
CA PRO A 163 -20.55 9.59 1.70
C PRO A 163 -19.13 9.06 1.86
N PHE A 164 -18.14 9.93 1.69
CA PHE A 164 -16.74 9.52 1.65
C PHE A 164 -16.25 8.94 2.99
N ASP A 165 -16.79 9.38 4.12
CA ASP A 165 -16.47 8.84 5.45
C ASP A 165 -16.82 7.34 5.55
N ARG A 166 -17.95 6.93 4.97
CA ARG A 166 -18.37 5.53 4.89
C ARG A 166 -17.45 4.73 3.98
N VAL A 167 -17.12 5.27 2.80
CA VAL A 167 -16.18 4.63 1.86
C VAL A 167 -14.80 4.47 2.51
N TRP A 168 -14.31 5.51 3.20
CA TRP A 168 -13.03 5.51 3.87
C TRP A 168 -12.97 4.49 5.00
N LYS A 169 -14.02 4.40 5.83
CA LYS A 169 -14.13 3.37 6.86
C LYS A 169 -14.06 1.97 6.25
N ALA A 170 -14.80 1.73 5.17
CA ALA A 170 -14.81 0.45 4.49
C ALA A 170 -13.46 0.09 3.82
N ILE A 171 -12.71 1.09 3.35
CA ILE A 171 -11.32 0.94 2.88
C ILE A 171 -10.44 0.49 4.05
N LEU A 172 -10.45 1.21 5.17
CA LEU A 172 -9.61 0.93 6.33
C LEU A 172 -9.79 -0.51 6.84
N GLU A 173 -11.04 -0.99 6.90
CA GLU A 173 -11.36 -2.37 7.32
C GLU A 173 -10.79 -3.45 6.38
N LYS A 174 -10.59 -3.14 5.10
CA LYS A 174 -10.05 -4.06 4.08
C LYS A 174 -8.54 -3.97 3.92
N LEU A 175 -7.91 -2.88 4.36
CA LEU A 175 -6.46 -2.68 4.21
C LEU A 175 -5.61 -3.87 4.66
N PRO A 176 -5.84 -4.49 5.82
CA PRO A 176 -5.01 -5.62 6.24
C PRO A 176 -5.12 -6.85 5.32
N LYS A 177 -6.25 -7.02 4.62
CA LYS A 177 -6.45 -8.11 3.66
C LYS A 177 -5.77 -7.79 2.33
N VAL A 178 -6.05 -6.61 1.78
CA VAL A 178 -5.38 -6.07 0.58
C VAL A 178 -3.87 -6.14 0.73
N ALA A 179 -3.40 -5.84 1.94
CA ALA A 179 -2.00 -5.82 2.25
C ALA A 179 -1.34 -7.20 2.17
N ARG A 180 -2.05 -8.28 2.47
CA ARG A 180 -1.48 -9.63 2.38
C ARG A 180 -1.33 -10.13 0.94
N THR A 181 -1.87 -9.41 -0.03
CA THR A 181 -2.03 -9.93 -1.39
C THR A 181 -0.97 -9.44 -2.38
N PHE A 182 -0.23 -8.36 -2.08
CA PHE A 182 0.71 -7.77 -3.05
C PHE A 182 1.97 -7.19 -2.43
N PHE A 183 3.10 -7.47 -3.08
CA PHE A 183 4.21 -6.53 -3.09
C PHE A 183 3.82 -5.36 -3.98
N MET A 184 3.93 -4.12 -3.49
CA MET A 184 3.73 -2.94 -4.33
C MET A 184 5.02 -2.13 -4.35
N ASN A 185 5.59 -2.01 -5.54
CA ASN A 185 6.75 -1.16 -5.83
C ASN A 185 7.93 -1.39 -4.88
N GLY A 186 8.22 -2.66 -4.56
CA GLY A 186 9.31 -3.08 -3.67
C GLY A 186 8.97 -3.09 -2.18
N HIS A 187 7.83 -2.55 -1.76
CA HIS A 187 7.37 -2.61 -0.37
C HIS A 187 6.43 -3.78 -0.16
N SER A 188 6.69 -4.58 0.88
CA SER A 188 5.79 -5.63 1.31
C SER A 188 4.62 -5.02 2.05
N LEU A 189 3.44 -5.25 1.52
CA LEU A 189 2.26 -5.09 2.33
C LEU A 189 2.06 -6.28 3.31
N ASP A 190 2.78 -7.41 3.16
CA ASP A 190 2.77 -8.58 4.07
C ASP A 190 3.82 -8.48 5.20
N SER A 191 4.05 -7.27 5.73
CA SER A 191 4.79 -7.18 6.99
C SER A 191 4.00 -7.92 8.08
N LYS A 192 4.54 -9.02 8.60
CA LYS A 192 3.93 -9.76 9.71
C LYS A 192 4.24 -9.15 11.07
N LEU A 193 5.29 -8.32 11.11
CA LEU A 193 5.84 -7.74 12.31
C LEU A 193 5.99 -6.22 12.18
N LEU A 194 5.75 -5.50 13.28
CA LEU A 194 6.22 -4.13 13.47
C LEU A 194 7.27 -4.13 14.58
N MET A 195 8.48 -3.67 14.30
CA MET A 195 9.56 -3.57 15.30
C MET A 195 9.90 -2.11 15.59
N SER A 196 9.95 -1.76 16.87
CA SER A 196 10.29 -0.40 17.32
C SER A 196 11.77 -0.33 17.68
N ILE A 197 12.55 0.37 16.86
CA ILE A 197 14.00 0.54 17.01
C ILE A 197 14.29 1.98 17.45
N ARG A 198 15.31 2.21 18.30
CA ARG A 198 15.73 3.58 18.66
C ARG A 198 16.09 4.34 17.38
N GLY A 199 15.61 5.58 17.24
CA GLY A 199 15.66 6.30 15.96
C GLY A 199 17.01 6.32 15.24
N GLU A 200 18.11 6.57 15.97
CA GLU A 200 19.46 6.50 15.39
C GLU A 200 19.81 5.11 14.82
N ASN A 201 19.48 4.05 15.55
CA ASN A 201 19.70 2.68 15.10
C ASN A 201 18.76 2.32 13.93
N ALA A 202 17.52 2.80 13.95
CA ALA A 202 16.57 2.59 12.85
C ALA A 202 17.10 3.19 11.55
N ARG A 203 17.70 4.40 11.59
CA ARG A 203 18.39 5.00 10.45
C ARG A 203 19.55 4.16 9.94
N LYS A 204 20.37 3.63 10.85
CA LYS A 204 21.49 2.75 10.47
C LYS A 204 21.00 1.47 9.80
N VAL A 205 19.90 0.88 10.27
CA VAL A 205 19.29 -0.32 9.67
C VAL A 205 18.82 -0.04 8.24
N VAL A 206 17.97 0.98 8.04
CA VAL A 206 17.43 1.26 6.70
C VAL A 206 18.46 1.80 5.71
N ALA A 207 19.64 2.23 6.20
CA ALA A 207 20.79 2.61 5.38
C ALA A 207 21.77 1.45 5.14
N GLY A 208 21.49 0.23 5.64
CA GLY A 208 22.35 -0.94 5.51
C GLY A 208 23.61 -0.93 6.38
N LYS A 209 23.78 0.07 7.26
CA LYS A 209 24.95 0.23 8.14
C LYS A 209 24.87 -0.56 9.45
N LYS A 210 23.68 -1.08 9.79
CA LYS A 210 23.44 -1.96 10.94
C LYS A 210 22.59 -3.12 10.45
N LYS A 211 23.09 -4.33 10.58
CA LYS A 211 22.42 -5.55 10.11
C LYS A 211 21.90 -6.41 11.25
N VAL A 212 22.34 -6.18 12.48
CA VAL A 212 21.91 -6.99 13.63
C VAL A 212 21.26 -6.11 14.69
N GLU A 213 20.01 -6.40 15.05
CA GLU A 213 19.30 -5.76 16.14
C GLU A 213 19.29 -6.65 17.39
N ILE A 214 19.71 -6.10 18.53
CA ILE A 214 19.78 -6.84 19.80
C ILE A 214 18.51 -6.62 20.61
N ARG A 215 17.96 -7.71 21.14
CA ARG A 215 16.84 -7.68 22.08
C ARG A 215 17.10 -8.59 23.26
N ARG A 216 16.58 -8.20 24.42
CA ARG A 216 16.59 -9.05 25.63
C ARG A 216 15.72 -10.30 25.49
N ARG A 217 14.63 -10.18 24.73
CA ARG A 217 13.71 -11.28 24.38
C ARG A 217 13.15 -11.07 22.99
N PHE A 218 13.11 -12.13 22.20
CA PHE A 218 12.48 -12.14 20.87
C PHE A 218 12.02 -13.55 20.51
N SER A 219 11.06 -13.70 19.60
CA SER A 219 10.60 -15.03 19.18
C SER A 219 11.31 -15.49 17.91
N LYS A 220 11.91 -16.69 17.94
CA LYS A 220 12.54 -17.32 16.77
C LYS A 220 11.57 -17.62 15.63
N LYS A 221 10.25 -17.69 15.92
CA LYS A 221 9.20 -17.95 14.91
C LYS A 221 9.14 -16.91 13.79
N TRP A 222 9.76 -15.75 14.00
CA TRP A 222 9.79 -14.65 13.04
C TRP A 222 10.97 -14.72 12.05
N ALA A 223 11.86 -15.71 12.18
CA ALA A 223 12.85 -15.97 11.13
C ALA A 223 12.13 -16.23 9.79
N GLY A 224 12.67 -15.68 8.70
CA GLY A 224 12.07 -15.67 7.37
C GLY A 224 10.92 -14.67 7.16
N CYS A 225 10.49 -13.93 8.20
CA CYS A 225 9.39 -12.96 8.06
C CYS A 225 9.90 -11.56 7.72
N LYS A 226 9.07 -10.79 7.01
CA LYS A 226 9.25 -9.34 6.84
C LYS A 226 8.80 -8.56 8.07
N VAL A 227 9.53 -7.48 8.35
CA VAL A 227 9.29 -6.56 9.46
C VAL A 227 9.26 -5.11 8.99
N SER A 228 8.22 -4.39 9.39
CA SER A 228 8.17 -2.94 9.31
C SER A 228 8.93 -2.30 10.47
N ILE A 229 9.71 -1.26 10.18
CA ILE A 229 10.58 -0.59 11.15
C ILE A 229 9.97 0.74 11.58
N TYR A 230 9.72 0.86 12.88
CA TYR A 230 9.32 2.11 13.54
C TYR A 230 10.50 2.72 14.28
N ALA A 231 10.87 3.95 13.91
CA ALA A 231 11.86 4.76 14.60
C ALA A 231 11.24 5.44 15.83
N SER A 232 11.63 5.00 17.02
CA SER A 232 11.19 5.54 18.31
C SER A 232 12.00 6.76 18.77
N GLY A 233 11.62 7.34 19.92
CA GLY A 233 12.29 8.51 20.50
C GLY A 233 11.74 9.83 19.95
N ARG A 234 12.62 10.67 19.39
CA ARG A 234 12.24 11.97 18.78
C ARG A 234 11.65 11.80 17.37
N GLU A 235 12.01 10.74 16.65
CA GLU A 235 11.59 10.54 15.25
C GLU A 235 10.13 10.13 15.10
N ARG A 236 9.66 9.20 15.93
CA ARG A 236 8.26 8.74 15.99
C ARG A 236 7.63 8.50 14.62
N CYS A 237 8.29 7.72 13.76
CA CYS A 237 7.82 7.47 12.40
C CYS A 237 8.11 6.03 11.93
N LEU A 238 7.32 5.56 10.97
CA LEU A 238 7.66 4.42 10.14
C LEU A 238 8.70 4.86 9.10
N VAL A 239 9.79 4.10 8.97
CA VAL A 239 10.98 4.50 8.21
C VAL A 239 11.39 3.53 7.10
N GLY A 240 10.87 2.30 7.11
CA GLY A 240 11.29 1.27 6.17
C GLY A 240 10.80 -0.10 6.58
N GLU A 241 11.23 -1.10 5.82
CA GLU A 241 11.06 -2.52 6.11
C GLU A 241 12.39 -3.27 5.95
N ALA A 242 12.45 -4.48 6.49
CA ALA A 242 13.55 -5.42 6.29
C ALA A 242 13.04 -6.86 6.38
N SER A 243 13.86 -7.82 5.98
CA SER A 243 13.64 -9.25 6.17
C SER A 243 14.41 -9.73 7.41
N ILE A 244 13.79 -10.54 8.27
CA ILE A 244 14.49 -11.20 9.38
C ILE A 244 15.06 -12.52 8.85
N SER A 245 16.36 -12.57 8.52
CA SER A 245 16.94 -13.79 7.95
C SER A 245 17.06 -14.90 9.00
N ARG A 246 17.52 -14.56 10.21
CA ARG A 246 17.59 -15.49 11.35
C ARG A 246 17.56 -14.77 12.70
N VAL A 247 17.24 -15.54 13.74
CA VAL A 247 17.31 -15.10 15.14
C VAL A 247 18.28 -16.00 15.89
N VAL A 248 19.42 -15.46 16.27
CA VAL A 248 20.45 -16.16 17.05
C VAL A 248 20.24 -15.84 18.52
N VAL A 249 20.34 -16.85 19.38
CA VAL A 249 20.16 -16.71 20.83
C VAL A 249 21.37 -17.30 21.50
N ASP A 250 22.06 -16.47 22.27
CA ASP A 250 23.33 -16.83 22.89
C ASP A 250 23.68 -15.87 24.03
N ASP A 251 24.80 -16.14 24.71
CA ASP A 251 25.34 -15.23 25.72
C ASP A 251 25.90 -13.93 25.08
N PRO A 252 25.98 -12.81 25.84
CA PRO A 252 26.42 -11.53 25.29
C PRO A 252 27.83 -11.53 24.69
N GLU A 253 28.79 -12.28 25.24
CA GLU A 253 30.16 -12.31 24.70
C GLU A 253 30.18 -13.03 23.36
N SER A 254 29.56 -14.21 23.28
CA SER A 254 29.38 -14.95 22.03
C SER A 254 28.70 -14.13 20.94
N ILE A 255 27.66 -13.37 21.27
CA ILE A 255 26.99 -12.49 20.30
C ILE A 255 27.88 -11.34 19.87
N TRP A 256 28.64 -10.74 20.79
CA TRP A 256 29.56 -9.65 20.48
C TRP A 256 30.65 -10.12 19.51
N GLU A 257 31.34 -11.21 19.84
CA GLU A 257 32.40 -11.77 19.00
C GLU A 257 31.92 -11.99 17.55
N ARG A 258 30.71 -12.56 17.40
CA ARG A 258 30.13 -12.87 16.09
C ARG A 258 29.64 -11.66 15.30
N PHE A 259 29.11 -10.63 15.96
CA PHE A 259 28.31 -9.60 15.27
C PHE A 259 28.77 -8.16 15.51
N HIS A 260 29.83 -7.90 16.28
CA HIS A 260 30.22 -6.54 16.68
C HIS A 260 30.32 -5.52 15.53
N GLU A 261 30.82 -5.93 14.36
CA GLU A 261 30.90 -5.08 13.16
C GLU A 261 29.52 -4.71 12.58
N GLU A 262 28.51 -5.56 12.78
CA GLU A 262 27.17 -5.43 12.22
C GLU A 262 26.15 -4.80 13.19
N LEU A 263 26.53 -4.65 14.47
CA LEU A 263 25.67 -4.10 15.52
C LEU A 263 25.48 -2.59 15.42
N GLY A 264 26.41 -1.86 14.82
CA GLY A 264 26.32 -0.40 14.72
C GLY A 264 26.32 0.33 16.07
N CYS A 265 26.90 -0.27 17.11
CA CYS A 265 27.11 0.30 18.44
C CYS A 265 28.51 -0.05 18.98
N THR A 266 28.98 0.73 19.95
CA THR A 266 30.25 0.46 20.65
C THR A 266 30.12 -0.68 21.65
N ARG A 267 31.26 -1.25 22.06
CA ARG A 267 31.31 -2.29 23.10
C ARG A 267 30.68 -1.82 24.42
N VAL A 268 30.96 -0.58 24.81
CA VAL A 268 30.43 0.03 26.04
C VAL A 268 28.89 0.14 25.99
N GLU A 269 28.33 0.56 24.86
CA GLU A 269 26.88 0.63 24.69
C GLU A 269 26.21 -0.75 24.71
N PHE A 270 26.85 -1.73 24.08
CA PHE A 270 26.39 -3.11 24.08
C PHE A 270 26.39 -3.68 25.49
N ASP A 271 27.52 -3.64 26.20
CA ASP A 271 27.66 -4.15 27.57
C ASP A 271 26.66 -3.49 28.52
N LYS A 272 26.43 -2.18 28.38
CA LYS A 272 25.43 -1.46 29.17
C LYS A 272 24.01 -1.95 28.92
N TYR A 273 23.68 -2.36 27.69
CA TYR A 273 22.36 -2.88 27.34
C TYR A 273 22.16 -4.33 27.78
N THR A 274 23.23 -5.15 27.68
CA THR A 274 23.19 -6.60 27.83
C THR A 274 23.57 -7.10 29.21
N ARG A 275 24.32 -6.39 30.04
CA ARG A 275 24.61 -6.83 31.42
C ARG A 275 23.40 -6.62 32.36
N PRO A 276 23.12 -7.53 33.31
CA PRO A 276 23.82 -8.80 33.61
C PRO A 276 23.13 -10.03 32.94
N LEU A 277 22.59 -9.88 31.73
CA LEU A 277 21.86 -10.96 31.06
C LEU A 277 22.81 -12.11 30.72
N ARG A 278 22.32 -13.34 30.87
CA ARG A 278 23.03 -14.56 30.46
C ARG A 278 22.72 -14.98 29.03
N GLU A 279 21.65 -14.44 28.47
CA GLU A 279 21.14 -14.77 27.13
C GLU A 279 20.52 -13.51 26.51
N ILE A 280 20.80 -13.27 25.23
CA ILE A 280 20.22 -12.22 24.42
C ILE A 280 19.88 -12.74 23.02
N TYR A 281 19.11 -11.95 22.27
CA TYR A 281 18.60 -12.29 20.95
C TYR A 281 19.21 -11.34 19.93
N ALA A 282 19.99 -11.89 19.00
CA ALA A 282 20.51 -11.18 17.83
C ALA A 282 19.61 -11.47 16.63
N ILE A 283 18.91 -10.43 16.17
CA ILE A 283 17.98 -10.49 15.05
C ILE A 283 18.73 -9.99 13.83
N VAL A 284 19.05 -10.91 12.91
CA VAL A 284 19.75 -10.58 11.67
C VAL A 284 18.74 -10.06 10.66
N LEU A 285 19.00 -8.85 10.15
CA LEU A 285 18.16 -8.10 9.22
C LEU A 285 18.86 -8.00 7.88
N GLU A 286 18.14 -8.35 6.82
CA GLU A 286 18.57 -8.32 5.43
C GLU A 286 17.54 -7.56 4.58
N ASP A 287 17.88 -7.26 3.32
CA ASP A 287 17.00 -6.60 2.35
C ASP A 287 16.29 -5.36 2.92
N ALA A 288 17.04 -4.50 3.61
CA ALA A 288 16.47 -3.29 4.19
C ALA A 288 16.05 -2.31 3.09
N ILE A 289 14.77 -1.95 3.07
CA ILE A 289 14.19 -1.04 2.08
C ILE A 289 13.69 0.21 2.82
N PRO A 290 14.36 1.37 2.66
CA PRO A 290 13.88 2.61 3.25
C PRO A 290 12.58 3.06 2.59
N TYR A 291 11.68 3.66 3.38
CA TYR A 291 10.52 4.36 2.84
C TYR A 291 10.97 5.66 2.15
N ARG A 292 10.44 5.94 0.96
CA ARG A 292 10.67 7.20 0.23
C ARG A 292 10.27 8.40 1.08
N LYS A 293 9.12 8.30 1.75
CA LYS A 293 8.67 9.28 2.74
C LYS A 293 8.51 8.59 4.09
N ARG A 294 9.20 9.10 5.11
CA ARG A 294 8.96 8.69 6.50
C ARG A 294 7.55 9.11 6.92
N ILE A 295 6.81 8.21 7.55
CA ILE A 295 5.41 8.46 7.93
C ILE A 295 5.34 8.61 9.44
N SER A 296 5.02 9.82 9.90
CA SER A 296 4.95 10.10 11.34
C SER A 296 3.80 9.34 12.01
N LEU A 297 3.94 9.06 13.31
CA LEU A 297 2.89 8.46 14.13
C LEU A 297 1.58 9.26 14.04
N GLY A 298 1.68 10.60 14.05
CA GLY A 298 0.52 11.48 13.91
C GLY A 298 -0.16 11.38 12.55
N GLU A 299 0.63 11.31 11.47
CA GLU A 299 0.12 11.16 10.11
C GLU A 299 -0.64 9.84 9.94
N VAL A 300 -0.04 8.72 10.33
CA VAL A 300 -0.70 7.41 10.22
C VAL A 300 -1.87 7.24 11.18
N SER A 301 -1.80 7.83 12.38
CA SER A 301 -2.95 7.90 13.30
C SER A 301 -4.12 8.70 12.72
N ASN A 302 -3.85 9.82 12.04
CA ASN A 302 -4.90 10.60 11.38
C ASN A 302 -5.53 9.82 10.22
N LEU A 303 -4.70 9.19 9.38
CA LEU A 303 -5.16 8.42 8.22
C LEU A 303 -6.05 7.24 8.62
N THR A 304 -5.64 6.52 9.66
CA THR A 304 -6.36 5.33 10.16
C THR A 304 -7.46 5.67 11.17
N GLN A 305 -7.59 6.94 11.56
CA GLN A 305 -8.50 7.41 12.62
C GLN A 305 -8.33 6.62 13.94
N LYS A 306 -7.09 6.20 14.24
CA LYS A 306 -6.77 5.33 15.37
C LYS A 306 -5.69 5.91 16.25
N LYS A 307 -5.87 5.76 17.56
CA LYS A 307 -4.83 6.06 18.54
C LYS A 307 -3.82 4.92 18.55
N LEU A 308 -2.63 5.18 18.00
CA LEU A 308 -1.57 4.21 17.89
C LEU A 308 -0.56 4.38 19.03
N ARG A 309 -0.17 3.26 19.64
CA ARG A 309 0.91 3.21 20.65
C ARG A 309 2.03 2.33 20.11
N PRO A 310 3.24 2.86 19.88
CA PRO A 310 4.34 2.05 19.37
C PRO A 310 4.69 0.87 20.28
N PRO A 311 5.17 -0.26 19.75
CA PRO A 311 5.58 -1.37 20.58
C PRO A 311 6.83 -1.03 21.39
N GLN A 312 6.94 -1.62 22.58
CA GLN A 312 8.20 -1.57 23.35
C GLN A 312 9.27 -2.45 22.71
N SER A 313 8.88 -3.61 22.17
CA SER A 313 9.74 -4.50 21.39
C SER A 313 9.26 -4.60 19.96
N TYR A 314 8.21 -5.40 19.74
CA TYR A 314 7.54 -5.56 18.47
C TYR A 314 6.05 -5.88 18.67
N TYR A 315 5.25 -5.80 17.60
CA TYR A 315 3.91 -6.37 17.52
C TYR A 315 3.83 -7.46 16.46
N ASP A 316 3.15 -8.55 16.81
CA ASP A 316 2.56 -9.50 15.88
C ASP A 316 1.35 -8.82 15.22
N LEU A 317 1.46 -8.46 13.94
CA LEU A 317 0.43 -7.68 13.25
C LEU A 317 -0.85 -8.49 13.01
N SER A 318 -0.79 -9.83 13.07
CA SER A 318 -2.01 -10.67 13.08
C SER A 318 -2.87 -10.46 14.33
N LYS A 319 -2.25 -9.98 15.42
CA LYS A 319 -2.90 -9.76 16.73
C LYS A 319 -3.11 -8.28 17.06
N ASN A 320 -2.62 -7.36 16.20
CA ASN A 320 -2.75 -5.92 16.41
C ASN A 320 -3.30 -5.26 15.14
N THR A 321 -4.63 -5.30 14.99
CA THR A 321 -5.34 -4.77 13.82
C THR A 321 -5.06 -3.29 13.56
N ASN A 322 -4.96 -2.49 14.63
CA ASN A 322 -4.68 -1.05 14.50
C ASN A 322 -3.32 -0.78 13.84
N TRP A 323 -2.27 -1.48 14.26
CA TRP A 323 -0.96 -1.35 13.62
C TRP A 323 -0.88 -2.07 12.28
N ALA A 324 -1.64 -3.15 12.08
CA ALA A 324 -1.71 -3.82 10.78
C ALA A 324 -2.27 -2.84 9.72
N GLU A 325 -3.35 -2.13 10.04
CA GLU A 325 -3.90 -1.08 9.18
C GLU A 325 -2.91 0.07 8.98
N ALA A 326 -2.22 0.51 10.03
CA ALA A 326 -1.24 1.59 9.95
C ALA A 326 -0.06 1.25 9.02
N VAL A 327 0.47 0.03 9.13
CA VAL A 327 1.55 -0.47 8.26
C VAL A 327 1.05 -0.63 6.82
N SER A 328 -0.15 -1.19 6.63
CA SER A 328 -0.78 -1.34 5.31
C SER A 328 -0.99 0.01 4.62
N MET A 329 -1.52 0.99 5.35
CA MET A 329 -1.69 2.38 4.88
C MET A 329 -0.36 3.01 4.50
N SER A 330 0.69 2.70 5.26
CA SER A 330 2.02 3.25 5.02
C SER A 330 2.64 2.71 3.73
N ALA A 331 2.49 1.42 3.47
CA ALA A 331 2.92 0.81 2.21
C ALA A 331 2.10 1.32 1.00
N LEU A 332 0.79 1.55 1.16
CA LEU A 332 -0.03 2.21 0.13
C LEU A 332 0.47 3.63 -0.19
N LEU A 333 0.81 4.42 0.83
CA LEU A 333 1.40 5.75 0.64
C LEU A 333 2.73 5.69 -0.11
N GLN A 334 3.62 4.74 0.22
CA GLN A 334 4.87 4.57 -0.52
C GLN A 334 4.60 4.24 -2.00
N SER A 335 3.58 3.42 -2.26
CA SER A 335 3.16 3.02 -3.61
C SER A 335 2.63 4.20 -4.42
N ALA A 336 1.84 5.08 -3.81
CA ALA A 336 1.39 6.30 -4.46
C ALA A 336 2.56 7.25 -4.81
N LEU A 337 3.59 7.30 -3.97
CA LEU A 337 4.79 8.13 -4.16
C LEU A 337 5.78 7.54 -5.18
N THR A 338 5.65 6.27 -5.55
CA THR A 338 6.64 5.60 -6.42
C THR A 338 6.59 6.07 -7.88
N SER A 339 5.58 6.86 -8.20
CA SER A 339 5.21 7.34 -9.53
C SER A 339 5.70 8.74 -9.90
N GLN A 340 6.25 9.49 -8.94
CA GLN A 340 7.04 10.66 -9.27
C GLN A 340 8.44 10.14 -9.60
N GLY A 341 8.82 10.26 -10.88
CA GLY A 341 10.04 9.70 -11.42
C GLY A 341 11.26 10.02 -10.55
N SER A 342 12.10 8.99 -10.39
CA SER A 342 13.51 9.16 -10.09
C SER A 342 14.15 9.99 -11.19
N VAL A 343 14.15 11.30 -11.01
CA VAL A 343 15.21 12.16 -11.54
C VAL A 343 16.35 12.00 -10.54
N LEU A 344 17.29 11.12 -10.88
CA LEU A 344 18.66 11.27 -10.42
C LEU A 344 19.35 12.25 -11.35
#